data_AF-A0A0F9A3B1-F1
#
_entry.id   AF-A0A0F9A3B1-F1
#
_cell.length_a   1.000
_cell.length_b   1.000
_cell.length_c   1.000
_cell.angle_alpha   90.00
_cell.angle_beta   90.00
_cell.angle_gamma   90.00
#
_symmetry.space_group_name_H-M   'P 1'
#
loop_
_entity.id
_entity.type
_entity.pdbx_description
1 polymer ?
#
loop_
_entity_poly.entity_id
_entity_poly.type
_entity_poly.pdbx_seq_one_letter_code
_entity_poly.pdbx_strand_id
1 'polypeptide(L)'
;MDAMEAMDRLLRGEGLTFSDGWILSLHSFVAYHASPPCQHASTIAKQNRARYPGRYDHPDLIPQTRVRLLATGCPYVIENVRTKSLQDAVKLTGSAFGLDVKRDRYFECSFAVFSTPTSDWQRLRFRSLDKRRVGKLARVVGVHGHINYAGESILRQGAMAIDWMSVAELTQAIPPAYTEYIGLQLMRHLGIYNDR
;
A
#
# COMPACT_ATOMS: atom_id res chain seq x y z
N MET A 1 -12.69 18.52 1.37
CA MET A 1 -11.65 18.42 0.35
C MET A 1 -11.09 17.01 0.36
N ASP A 2 -11.16 16.31 -0.77
CA ASP A 2 -10.49 15.03 -0.92
C ASP A 2 -9.06 15.20 -1.44
N ALA A 3 -8.31 14.09 -1.56
CA ALA A 3 -6.92 14.11 -2.01
C ALA A 3 -6.75 14.58 -3.46
N MET A 4 -7.73 14.31 -4.33
CA MET A 4 -7.67 14.71 -5.74
C MET A 4 -7.89 16.20 -5.88
N GLU A 5 -8.86 16.74 -5.14
CA GLU A 5 -9.10 18.17 -5.04
C GLU A 5 -7.91 18.90 -4.43
N ALA A 6 -7.30 18.37 -3.36
CA ALA A 6 -6.10 18.93 -2.76
C ALA A 6 -4.94 19.01 -3.78
N MET A 7 -4.76 17.96 -4.57
CA MET A 7 -3.74 17.91 -5.62
C MET A 7 -4.02 18.90 -6.75
N ASP A 8 -5.26 19.02 -7.20
CA ASP A 8 -5.66 19.97 -8.23
C ASP A 8 -5.43 21.42 -7.78
N ARG A 9 -5.68 21.73 -6.50
CA ARG A 9 -5.38 23.04 -5.91
C ARG A 9 -3.88 23.35 -5.94
N LEU A 10 -3.03 22.40 -5.50
CA LEU A 10 -1.58 22.55 -5.58
C LEU A 10 -1.11 22.81 -7.01
N LEU A 11 -1.62 22.05 -7.99
CA LEU A 11 -1.26 22.21 -9.41
C LEU A 11 -1.72 23.54 -10.01
N ARG A 12 -2.78 24.17 -9.47
CA ARG A 12 -3.19 25.54 -9.83
C ARG A 12 -2.35 26.63 -9.15
N GLY A 13 -1.35 26.26 -8.36
CA GLY A 13 -0.51 27.19 -7.59
C GLY A 13 -1.17 27.67 -6.29
N GLU A 14 -2.27 27.03 -5.86
CA GLU A 14 -2.87 27.30 -4.56
C GLU A 14 -2.08 26.61 -3.44
N GLY A 15 -2.14 27.16 -2.23
CA GLY A 15 -1.61 26.52 -1.03
C GLY A 15 -2.64 25.62 -0.34
N LEU A 16 -2.16 24.59 0.35
CA LEU A 16 -2.93 23.81 1.30
C LEU A 16 -2.65 24.32 2.71
N THR A 17 -3.70 24.80 3.38
CA THR A 17 -3.64 25.21 4.79
C THR A 17 -3.99 24.05 5.70
N PHE A 18 -3.07 23.70 6.60
CA PHE A 18 -3.25 22.67 7.61
C PHE A 18 -3.77 23.28 8.92
N SER A 19 -4.32 22.43 9.80
CA SER A 19 -4.97 22.84 11.05
C SER A 19 -4.03 23.54 12.03
N ASP A 20 -2.73 23.32 11.90
CA ASP A 20 -1.65 23.92 12.67
C ASP A 20 -1.11 25.22 12.06
N GLY A 21 -1.74 25.72 11.00
CA GLY A 21 -1.41 26.99 10.34
C GLY A 21 -0.35 26.89 9.26
N TRP A 22 0.25 25.72 9.03
CA TRP A 22 1.18 25.55 7.91
C TRP A 22 0.48 25.70 6.58
N ILE A 23 1.11 26.42 5.66
CA ILE A 23 0.67 26.56 4.28
C ILE A 23 1.73 25.93 3.39
N LEU A 24 1.38 24.83 2.72
CA LEU A 24 2.27 24.12 1.80
C LEU A 24 1.80 24.37 0.37
N SER A 25 2.74 24.66 -0.53
CA SER A 25 2.48 24.77 -1.97
C SER A 25 3.07 23.57 -2.70
N LEU A 26 2.87 23.50 -4.02
CA LEU A 26 3.44 22.42 -4.84
C LEU A 26 4.98 22.33 -4.69
N HIS A 27 5.64 23.48 -4.51
CA HIS A 27 7.10 23.57 -4.35
C HIS A 27 7.60 23.23 -2.94
N SER A 28 6.71 22.99 -1.98
CA SER A 28 7.08 22.54 -0.63
C SER A 28 7.48 21.06 -0.59
N PHE A 29 7.28 20.32 -1.68
CA PHE A 29 7.51 18.89 -1.76
C PHE A 29 8.52 18.55 -2.86
N VAL A 30 9.34 17.54 -2.60
CA VAL A 30 10.35 17.03 -3.56
C VAL A 30 9.97 15.68 -4.16
N ALA A 31 8.91 15.04 -3.65
CA ALA A 31 8.39 13.77 -4.13
C ALA A 31 6.96 13.56 -3.62
N TYR A 32 6.23 12.65 -4.26
CA TYR A 32 4.83 12.36 -3.94
C TYR A 32 4.56 10.85 -3.86
N HIS A 33 3.80 10.42 -2.86
CA HIS A 33 3.29 9.05 -2.75
C HIS A 33 1.76 9.08 -2.81
N ALA A 34 1.16 8.17 -3.56
CA ALA A 34 -0.28 7.95 -3.57
C ALA A 34 -0.64 6.47 -3.45
N SER A 35 -1.73 6.18 -2.73
CA SER A 35 -2.34 4.84 -2.67
C SER A 35 -3.82 4.94 -3.05
N PRO A 36 -4.16 5.07 -4.35
CA PRO A 36 -5.55 5.24 -4.78
C PRO A 36 -6.43 4.04 -4.37
N PRO A 37 -7.72 4.28 -4.08
CA PRO A 37 -8.65 3.23 -3.65
C PRO A 37 -8.64 2.00 -4.58
N CYS A 38 -8.44 0.81 -4.00
CA CYS A 38 -8.24 -0.44 -4.76
C CYS A 38 -9.52 -1.26 -4.97
N GLN A 39 -10.68 -0.77 -4.52
CA GLN A 39 -11.93 -1.54 -4.49
C GLN A 39 -12.39 -1.93 -5.90
N HIS A 40 -12.04 -1.14 -6.92
CA HIS A 40 -12.26 -1.50 -8.32
C HIS A 40 -11.58 -2.82 -8.71
N ALA A 41 -10.39 -3.10 -8.15
CA ALA A 41 -9.62 -4.29 -8.46
C ALA A 41 -9.99 -5.50 -7.59
N SER A 42 -10.71 -5.30 -6.48
CA SER A 42 -11.07 -6.33 -5.49
C SER A 42 -11.89 -7.47 -6.09
N THR A 43 -11.50 -8.72 -5.80
CA THR A 43 -12.24 -9.93 -6.18
C THR A 43 -13.66 -9.92 -5.60
N ILE A 44 -13.85 -9.40 -4.39
CA ILE A 44 -15.17 -9.30 -3.75
C ILE A 44 -16.05 -8.31 -4.51
N ALA A 45 -15.53 -7.15 -4.89
CA ALA A 45 -16.27 -6.18 -5.68
C ALA A 45 -16.64 -6.74 -7.06
N LYS A 46 -15.76 -7.54 -7.70
CA LYS A 46 -16.06 -8.24 -8.96
C LYS A 46 -17.16 -9.28 -8.79
N GLN A 47 -17.10 -10.11 -7.74
CA GLN A 47 -18.13 -11.11 -7.46
C GLN A 47 -19.49 -10.48 -7.13
N ASN A 48 -19.48 -9.37 -6.41
CA ASN A 48 -20.71 -8.71 -5.96
C ASN A 48 -21.32 -7.77 -7.01
N ARG A 49 -20.55 -7.26 -7.99
CA ARG A 49 -21.08 -6.44 -9.11
C ARG A 49 -22.19 -7.14 -9.88
N ALA A 50 -22.06 -8.46 -10.12
CA ALA A 50 -23.08 -9.25 -10.79
C ALA A 50 -24.35 -9.45 -9.93
N ARG A 51 -24.22 -9.39 -8.59
CA ARG A 51 -25.34 -9.61 -7.65
C ARG A 51 -26.02 -8.32 -7.21
N TYR A 52 -25.29 -7.20 -7.23
CA TYR A 52 -25.75 -5.88 -6.77
C TYR A 52 -25.23 -4.78 -7.71
N PRO A 53 -25.84 -4.61 -8.89
CA PRO A 53 -25.42 -3.60 -9.86
C PRO A 53 -25.45 -2.19 -9.25
N GLY A 54 -24.48 -1.34 -9.60
CA GLY A 54 -24.35 0.02 -9.07
C GLY A 54 -23.76 0.14 -7.65
N ARG A 55 -23.84 -0.91 -6.81
CA ARG A 55 -23.35 -0.85 -5.41
C ARG A 55 -21.85 -1.10 -5.27
N TYR A 56 -21.24 -1.74 -6.26
CA TYR A 56 -19.82 -2.13 -6.24
C TYR A 56 -19.04 -1.59 -7.46
N ASP A 57 -19.60 -0.56 -8.11
CA ASP A 57 -18.96 0.18 -9.18
C ASP A 57 -18.06 1.26 -8.57
N HIS A 58 -16.85 0.84 -8.22
CA HIS A 58 -15.80 1.75 -7.77
C HIS A 58 -14.98 2.21 -8.99
N PRO A 59 -14.71 3.50 -9.16
CA PRO A 59 -13.87 3.98 -10.26
C PRO A 59 -12.43 3.51 -10.06
N ASP A 60 -11.76 3.21 -11.16
CA ASP A 60 -10.30 3.12 -11.16
C ASP A 60 -9.73 4.53 -11.17
N LEU A 61 -9.03 4.89 -10.09
CA LEU A 61 -8.47 6.23 -9.90
C LEU A 61 -6.95 6.27 -10.17
N ILE A 62 -6.32 5.14 -10.53
CA ILE A 62 -4.88 5.09 -10.79
C ILE A 62 -4.50 5.99 -11.98
N PRO A 63 -5.19 5.96 -13.15
CA PRO A 63 -4.85 6.84 -14.27
C PRO A 63 -4.94 8.34 -13.91
N GLN A 64 -5.99 8.75 -13.21
CA GLN A 64 -6.23 10.14 -12.82
C GLN A 64 -5.22 10.60 -11.77
N THR A 65 -4.80 9.70 -10.88
CA THR A 65 -3.74 9.94 -9.92
C THR A 65 -2.41 10.16 -10.64
N ARG A 66 -2.04 9.25 -11.56
CA ARG A 66 -0.80 9.35 -12.33
C ARG A 66 -0.68 10.66 -13.11
N VAL A 67 -1.74 11.09 -13.79
CA VAL A 67 -1.74 12.35 -14.55
C VAL A 67 -1.38 13.53 -13.64
N ARG A 68 -1.92 13.59 -12.42
CA ARG A 68 -1.61 14.66 -11.47
C ARG A 68 -0.19 14.57 -10.94
N LEU A 69 0.28 13.37 -10.64
CA LEU A 69 1.66 13.14 -10.18
C LEU A 69 2.68 13.52 -11.25
N LEU A 70 2.43 13.17 -12.52
CA LEU A 70 3.25 13.59 -13.65
C LEU A 70 3.30 15.12 -13.80
N ALA A 71 2.17 15.80 -13.61
CA ALA A 71 2.08 17.26 -13.71
C ALA A 71 2.90 17.99 -12.64
N THR A 72 3.33 17.32 -11.56
CA THR A 72 4.21 17.93 -10.55
C THR A 72 5.65 18.12 -11.02
N GLY A 73 6.09 17.36 -12.02
CA GLY A 73 7.51 17.27 -12.39
C GLY A 73 8.41 16.63 -11.33
N CYS A 74 7.87 16.15 -10.20
CA CYS A 74 8.62 15.53 -9.11
C CYS A 74 8.58 13.99 -9.21
N PRO A 75 9.57 13.29 -8.61
CA PRO A 75 9.49 11.86 -8.44
C PRO A 75 8.22 11.42 -7.71
N TYR A 76 7.64 10.29 -8.13
CA TYR A 76 6.43 9.77 -7.51
C TYR A 76 6.43 8.26 -7.32
N VAL A 77 5.55 7.82 -6.41
CA VAL A 77 5.21 6.43 -6.13
C VAL A 77 3.68 6.27 -6.14
N ILE A 78 3.17 5.27 -6.87
CA ILE A 78 1.79 4.79 -6.76
C ILE A 78 1.82 3.38 -6.20
N GLU A 79 1.27 3.19 -5.01
CA GLU A 79 1.11 1.89 -4.38
C GLU A 79 -0.30 1.34 -4.59
N ASN A 80 -0.41 0.06 -4.93
CA ASN A 80 -1.69 -0.63 -4.96
C ASN A 80 -1.56 -2.17 -4.87
N VAL A 81 -2.71 -2.85 -4.90
CA VAL A 81 -2.76 -4.29 -5.20
C VAL A 81 -2.49 -4.55 -6.68
N ARG A 82 -2.30 -5.82 -7.07
CA ARG A 82 -2.13 -6.19 -8.48
C ARG A 82 -3.33 -5.75 -9.31
N THR A 83 -3.10 -4.89 -10.29
CA THR A 83 -4.11 -4.43 -11.25
C THR A 83 -3.46 -4.18 -12.62
N LYS A 84 -4.29 -4.12 -13.68
CA LYS A 84 -3.83 -3.82 -15.05
C LYS A 84 -3.48 -2.34 -15.24
N SER A 85 -3.93 -1.48 -14.33
CA SER A 85 -3.80 -0.03 -14.43
C SER A 85 -2.45 0.50 -13.96
N LEU A 86 -1.71 -0.31 -13.20
CA LEU A 86 -0.31 -0.01 -12.83
C LEU A 86 0.61 -0.31 -14.02
N GLN A 87 1.64 0.51 -14.16
CA GLN A 87 2.67 0.42 -15.19
C GLN A 87 4.00 0.04 -14.53
N ASP A 88 4.71 -0.95 -15.10
CA ASP A 88 6.04 -1.38 -14.69
C ASP A 88 6.27 -1.53 -13.17
N ALA A 89 5.21 -1.92 -12.44
CA ALA A 89 5.22 -1.88 -10.99
C ALA A 89 6.06 -2.99 -10.37
N VAL A 90 6.90 -2.62 -9.40
CA VAL A 90 7.69 -3.55 -8.61
C VAL A 90 6.84 -4.16 -7.51
N LYS A 91 6.90 -5.49 -7.37
CA LYS A 91 6.18 -6.21 -6.31
C LYS A 91 7.06 -6.36 -5.08
N LEU A 92 6.56 -5.93 -3.92
CA LEU A 92 7.11 -6.26 -2.60
C LEU A 92 6.24 -7.30 -1.90
N THR A 93 6.88 -8.19 -1.14
CA THR A 93 6.20 -9.23 -0.36
C THR A 93 6.86 -9.37 1.01
N GLY A 94 6.08 -9.78 2.02
CA GLY A 94 6.52 -9.76 3.42
C GLY A 94 7.72 -10.68 3.65
N SER A 95 7.77 -11.82 2.96
CA SER A 95 8.86 -12.78 3.12
C SER A 95 10.22 -12.24 2.67
N ALA A 96 10.25 -11.26 1.76
CA ALA A 96 11.49 -10.60 1.35
C ALA A 96 12.11 -9.76 2.48
N PHE A 97 11.30 -9.38 3.48
CA PHE A 97 11.67 -8.59 4.65
C PHE A 97 11.65 -9.41 5.95
N GLY A 98 11.62 -10.75 5.85
CA GLY A 98 11.55 -11.62 7.02
C GLY A 98 10.21 -11.59 7.77
N LEU A 99 9.17 -11.02 7.18
CA LEU A 99 7.86 -10.88 7.81
C LEU A 99 7.00 -12.13 7.61
N ASP A 100 6.10 -12.37 8.57
CA ASP A 100 5.23 -13.53 8.61
C ASP A 100 3.88 -13.32 7.93
N VAL A 101 3.84 -12.43 6.94
CA VAL A 101 2.66 -12.11 6.15
C VAL A 101 2.89 -12.31 4.66
N LYS A 102 1.83 -12.72 3.97
CA LYS A 102 1.75 -12.60 2.51
C LYS A 102 0.92 -11.36 2.17
N ARG A 103 1.58 -10.20 2.18
CA ARG A 103 0.97 -8.90 1.89
C ARG A 103 1.56 -8.32 0.61
N ASP A 104 1.29 -8.97 -0.51
CA ASP A 104 1.83 -8.53 -1.80
C ASP A 104 1.29 -7.13 -2.13
N ARG A 105 2.20 -6.22 -2.48
CA ARG A 105 1.91 -4.85 -2.94
C ARG A 105 2.80 -4.46 -4.11
N TYR A 106 2.26 -3.62 -4.96
CA TYR A 106 2.85 -3.22 -6.22
C TYR A 106 3.07 -1.72 -6.20
N PHE A 107 4.27 -1.31 -6.59
CA PHE A 107 4.74 0.06 -6.55
C PHE A 107 5.16 0.47 -7.95
N GLU A 108 4.37 1.33 -8.57
CA GLU A 108 4.76 2.05 -9.78
C GLU A 108 5.53 3.30 -9.37
N CYS A 109 6.74 3.47 -9.88
CA CYS A 109 7.61 4.58 -9.50
C CYS A 109 8.13 5.27 -10.76
N SER A 110 8.31 6.60 -10.70
CA SER A 110 8.94 7.37 -11.78
C SER A 110 10.46 7.28 -11.79
N PHE A 111 11.02 6.45 -10.91
CA PHE A 111 12.45 6.24 -10.71
C PHE A 111 12.72 4.74 -10.56
N ALA A 112 13.98 4.34 -10.76
CA ALA A 112 14.37 2.95 -10.69
C ALA A 112 14.20 2.39 -9.27
N VAL A 113 13.50 1.26 -9.16
CA VAL A 113 13.35 0.49 -7.93
C VAL A 113 13.73 -0.95 -8.21
N PHE A 114 14.60 -1.51 -7.39
CA PHE A 114 15.00 -2.90 -7.52
C PHE A 114 13.92 -3.83 -6.96
N SER A 115 13.73 -4.97 -7.62
CA SER A 115 12.88 -6.03 -7.09
C SER A 115 13.57 -6.71 -5.90
N THR A 116 12.77 -7.12 -4.92
CA THR A 116 13.28 -7.90 -3.78
C THR A 116 13.07 -9.39 -4.05
N PRO A 117 14.08 -10.26 -3.85
CA PRO A 117 13.88 -11.70 -4.00
C PRO A 117 12.84 -12.18 -2.99
N THR A 118 11.85 -12.93 -3.45
CA THR A 118 10.93 -13.60 -2.56
C THR A 118 11.63 -14.76 -1.89
N SER A 119 11.34 -15.00 -0.61
CA SER A 119 11.81 -16.22 0.01
C SER A 119 10.72 -17.18 0.46
N ASP A 120 11.02 -18.47 0.34
CA ASP A 120 10.18 -19.61 0.66
C ASP A 120 10.50 -20.24 2.04
N TRP A 121 11.30 -19.58 2.88
CA TRP A 121 11.71 -20.12 4.20
C TRP A 121 10.53 -20.43 5.15
N GLN A 122 9.34 -19.89 4.88
CA GLN A 122 8.20 -19.93 5.80
C GLN A 122 7.68 -21.37 5.97
N ARG A 123 7.95 -21.96 7.13
CA ARG A 123 7.41 -23.26 7.57
C ARG A 123 5.95 -23.11 8.01
N LEU A 124 5.19 -24.21 7.92
CA LEU A 124 3.82 -24.29 8.43
C LEU A 124 3.83 -24.20 9.96
N ARG A 125 3.37 -23.08 10.53
CA ARG A 125 3.40 -22.86 11.98
C ARG A 125 2.29 -21.97 12.54
N PHE A 126 1.49 -21.34 11.70
CA PHE A 126 0.38 -20.49 12.14
C PHE A 126 -0.96 -21.21 12.01
N ARG A 127 -1.96 -20.86 12.83
CA ARG A 127 -3.31 -21.36 12.65
C ARG A 127 -3.87 -20.87 11.32
N SER A 128 -4.36 -21.78 10.47
CA SER A 128 -5.03 -21.38 9.23
C SER A 128 -6.37 -20.70 9.52
N LEU A 129 -6.64 -19.58 8.85
CA LEU A 129 -7.94 -18.90 8.86
C LEU A 129 -8.85 -19.37 7.70
N ASP A 130 -8.38 -20.26 6.82
CA ASP A 130 -9.19 -20.80 5.74
C ASP A 130 -10.16 -21.83 6.31
N LYS A 131 -11.47 -21.54 6.25
CA LYS A 131 -12.54 -22.43 6.72
C LYS A 131 -12.55 -23.78 6.00
N ARG A 132 -11.90 -23.92 4.83
CA ARG A 132 -11.74 -25.19 4.11
C ARG A 132 -10.56 -26.02 4.63
N ARG A 133 -9.74 -25.46 5.54
CA ARG A 133 -8.51 -26.06 6.09
C ARG A 133 -8.52 -26.03 7.63
N VAL A 134 -9.68 -26.29 8.23
CA VAL A 134 -9.81 -26.33 9.70
C VAL A 134 -8.81 -27.31 10.31
N GLY A 135 -8.15 -26.89 11.38
CA GLY A 135 -7.14 -27.70 12.09
C GLY A 135 -5.79 -27.81 11.38
N LYS A 136 -5.61 -27.18 10.20
CA LYS A 136 -4.32 -27.14 9.50
C LYS A 136 -3.52 -25.89 9.84
N LEU A 137 -2.22 -26.00 9.68
CA LEU A 137 -1.29 -24.89 9.81
C LEU A 137 -1.16 -24.12 8.48
N ALA A 138 -0.73 -22.87 8.58
CA ALA A 138 -0.41 -21.95 7.51
C ALA A 138 1.05 -21.48 7.63
N ARG A 139 1.62 -21.06 6.50
CA ARG A 139 3.00 -20.52 6.42
C ARG A 139 3.09 -19.06 6.86
N VAL A 140 1.98 -18.34 6.76
CA VAL A 140 1.84 -16.92 7.09
C VAL A 140 0.64 -16.68 7.99
N VAL A 141 0.67 -15.55 8.69
CA VAL A 141 -0.45 -15.00 9.45
C VAL A 141 -1.42 -14.30 8.48
N GLY A 142 -2.71 -14.62 8.62
CA GLY A 142 -3.78 -13.94 7.89
C GLY A 142 -4.13 -12.61 8.56
N VAL A 143 -3.95 -11.51 7.83
CA VAL A 143 -4.27 -10.15 8.30
C VAL A 143 -5.45 -9.61 7.50
N HIS A 144 -6.65 -10.06 7.85
CA HIS A 144 -7.90 -9.65 7.22
C HIS A 144 -9.11 -9.86 8.12
N GLY A 145 -10.14 -9.03 7.97
CA GLY A 145 -11.41 -9.16 8.68
C GLY A 145 -11.26 -9.13 10.21
N HIS A 146 -12.27 -9.66 10.90
CA HIS A 146 -12.31 -9.70 12.36
C HIS A 146 -11.34 -10.75 12.95
N ILE A 147 -11.11 -10.65 14.26
CA ILE A 147 -10.38 -11.63 15.05
C ILE A 147 -11.19 -12.92 15.17
N ASN A 148 -10.52 -14.06 15.12
CA ASN A 148 -11.07 -15.41 15.15
C ASN A 148 -10.71 -16.16 16.44
N TYR A 149 -9.65 -15.75 17.15
CA TYR A 149 -9.22 -16.36 18.41
C TYR A 149 -8.44 -15.38 19.30
N ALA A 150 -8.40 -15.66 20.60
CA ALA A 150 -7.66 -14.87 21.59
C ALA A 150 -6.17 -14.75 21.22
N GLY A 151 -5.60 -13.54 21.35
CA GLY A 151 -4.19 -13.26 21.03
C GLY A 151 -3.88 -13.07 19.54
N GLU A 152 -4.84 -13.24 18.63
CA GLU A 152 -4.59 -13.07 17.19
C GLU A 152 -4.22 -11.64 16.81
N SER A 153 -4.71 -10.61 17.53
CA SER A 153 -4.34 -9.21 17.24
C SER A 153 -2.83 -8.99 17.39
N ILE A 154 -2.26 -9.45 18.50
CA ILE A 154 -0.81 -9.36 18.78
C ILE A 154 -0.02 -10.13 17.73
N LEU A 155 -0.50 -11.33 17.34
CA LEU A 155 0.13 -12.12 16.29
C LEU A 155 0.12 -11.39 14.94
N ARG A 156 -0.99 -10.75 14.56
CA ARG A 156 -1.09 -9.96 13.32
C ARG A 156 -0.18 -8.74 13.35
N GLN A 157 -0.13 -8.03 14.48
CA GLN A 157 0.74 -6.88 14.71
C GLN A 157 2.21 -7.26 14.53
N GLY A 158 2.66 -8.31 15.22
CA GLY A 158 4.02 -8.84 15.08
C GLY A 158 4.36 -9.29 13.66
N ALA A 159 3.42 -9.97 12.99
CA ALA A 159 3.65 -10.46 11.62
C ALA A 159 3.78 -9.33 10.59
N MET A 160 3.18 -8.16 10.83
CA MET A 160 3.30 -6.96 9.99
C MET A 160 4.39 -5.99 10.47
N ALA A 161 5.00 -6.23 11.64
CA ALA A 161 5.85 -5.29 12.37
C ALA A 161 5.16 -3.93 12.63
N ILE A 162 3.92 -3.96 13.11
CA ILE A 162 3.10 -2.78 13.43
C ILE A 162 2.38 -3.05 14.75
N ASP A 163 2.78 -2.40 15.84
CA ASP A 163 2.19 -2.59 17.18
C ASP A 163 1.25 -1.44 17.62
N TRP A 164 1.22 -0.33 16.87
CA TRP A 164 0.45 0.87 17.21
C TRP A 164 -0.95 0.96 16.55
N MET A 165 -1.32 0.00 15.69
CA MET A 165 -2.60 0.02 14.96
C MET A 165 -3.64 -0.93 15.56
N SER A 166 -4.91 -0.53 15.49
CA SER A 166 -6.05 -1.40 15.71
C SER A 166 -6.15 -2.47 14.62
N VAL A 167 -6.95 -3.52 14.87
CA VAL A 167 -7.17 -4.61 13.88
C VAL A 167 -7.78 -4.09 12.57
N ALA A 168 -8.65 -3.09 12.67
CA ALA A 168 -9.30 -2.48 11.51
C ALA A 168 -8.29 -1.73 10.63
N GLU A 169 -7.44 -0.91 11.24
CA GLU A 169 -6.36 -0.18 10.55
C GLU A 169 -5.31 -1.14 9.98
N LEU A 170 -4.88 -2.13 10.78
CA LEU A 170 -3.89 -3.13 10.36
C LEU A 170 -4.35 -3.94 9.14
N THR A 171 -5.66 -4.19 9.03
CA THR A 171 -6.27 -4.86 7.86
C THR A 171 -6.15 -4.02 6.59
N GLN A 172 -6.02 -2.70 6.68
CA GLN A 172 -5.81 -1.80 5.54
C GLN A 172 -4.32 -1.46 5.31
N ALA A 173 -3.48 -1.61 6.34
CA ALA A 173 -2.06 -1.25 6.30
C ALA A 173 -1.20 -2.13 5.37
N ILE A 174 0.00 -1.64 5.10
CA ILE A 174 1.13 -2.38 4.52
C ILE A 174 2.28 -2.36 5.52
N PRO A 175 3.21 -3.33 5.51
CA PRO A 175 4.33 -3.32 6.44
C PRO A 175 5.22 -2.08 6.28
N PRO A 176 5.70 -1.45 7.37
CA PRO A 176 6.57 -0.27 7.31
C PRO A 176 7.85 -0.50 6.52
N ALA A 177 8.38 -1.73 6.55
CA ALA A 177 9.56 -2.14 5.79
C ALA A 177 9.42 -1.88 4.27
N TYR A 178 8.20 -1.88 3.73
CA TYR A 178 7.97 -1.58 2.31
C TYR A 178 8.20 -0.09 2.04
N THR A 179 7.63 0.77 2.88
CA THR A 179 7.80 2.22 2.79
C THR A 179 9.25 2.61 3.00
N GLU A 180 9.94 2.00 3.97
CA GLU A 180 11.37 2.21 4.19
C GLU A 180 12.20 1.84 2.95
N TYR A 181 11.95 0.66 2.37
CA TYR A 181 12.64 0.21 1.16
C TYR A 181 12.46 1.18 -0.01
N ILE A 182 11.21 1.57 -0.30
CA ILE A 182 10.92 2.53 -1.37
C ILE A 182 11.51 3.91 -1.07
N GLY A 183 11.43 4.36 0.19
CA GLY A 183 12.00 5.63 0.65
C GLY A 183 13.51 5.68 0.44
N LEU A 184 14.24 4.62 0.75
CA LEU A 184 15.69 4.53 0.51
C LEU A 184 16.03 4.65 -0.99
N GLN A 185 15.27 3.99 -1.86
CA GLN A 185 15.48 4.09 -3.32
C GLN A 185 15.18 5.51 -3.83
N LEU A 186 14.12 6.14 -3.31
CA LEU A 186 13.78 7.52 -3.61
C LEU A 186 14.90 8.49 -3.16
N MET A 187 15.40 8.33 -1.94
CA MET A 187 16.48 9.17 -1.41
C MET A 187 17.77 9.03 -2.23
N ARG A 188 18.10 7.80 -2.69
CA ARG A 188 19.21 7.56 -3.64
C ARG A 188 18.98 8.25 -4.97
N HIS A 189 17.77 8.17 -5.53
CA HIS A 189 17.41 8.83 -6.77
C HIS A 189 17.54 10.36 -6.68
N LEU A 190 17.15 10.94 -5.54
CA LEU A 190 17.27 12.38 -5.26
C LEU A 190 18.71 12.81 -4.92
N GLY A 191 19.67 11.89 -4.81
CA GLY A 191 21.06 12.20 -4.45
C GLY A 191 21.24 12.66 -3.00
N ILE A 192 20.25 12.41 -2.12
CA ILE A 192 20.29 12.79 -0.70
C ILE A 192 20.71 11.63 0.21
N TYR A 193 20.98 10.46 -0.35
CA TYR A 193 21.54 9.30 0.34
C TYR A 193 22.92 8.96 -0.21
N ASN A 194 23.96 9.10 0.61
CA ASN A 194 25.30 8.60 0.33
C ASN A 194 25.51 7.32 1.14
N ASP A 195 25.90 6.23 0.47
CA ASP A 195 26.38 5.02 1.14
C ASP A 195 27.66 5.42 1.92
N ARG A 196 27.53 5.67 3.22
CA ARG A 196 28.67 5.83 4.14
C ARG A 196 28.95 4.50 4.82
#